data_AF-A0A0C9U7B1-F1
#
_entry.id   AF-A0A0C9U7B1-F1
#
_cell.length_a   1.000
_cell.length_b   1.000
_cell.length_c   1.000
_cell.angle_alpha   90.00
_cell.angle_beta   90.00
_cell.angle_gamma   90.00
#
_symmetry.space_group_name_H-M   'P 1'
#
loop_
_entity.id
_entity.type
_entity.pdbx_description
1 polymer ?
#
loop_
_entity_poly.entity_id
_entity_poly.type
_entity_poly.pdbx_seq_one_letter_code
_entity_poly.pdbx_strand_id
1 'polypeptide(L)'
;MHDFPVEPTADILSFYTVYMCHHIKPTSVASYLSGIQNELEPVYPNIRSICRSALVRKTLLGCKRLLKSEPTRRIPLELPHLEALVQSLGQSPSYDHLLFLAQITSGFYGLNRLGELVWPDNRKLQSYANVSMRHSVDLIIDQYSYHLPGHKSDRSFEGNRIVIQAVNATHNPVLLFKKYLQARDSLFPGRPELWLKADGSIPQRRWFIDLLHHFLPDGISGHSLRAGGALALALAGVPPDRIQDAGRWT
;
A
#
# COMPACT_ATOMS: atom_id res chain seq x y z
N MET A 1 -11.03 41.34 -1.96
CA MET A 1 -9.82 40.58 -2.35
C MET A 1 -8.66 41.21 -1.60
N HIS A 2 -7.94 40.43 -0.79
CA HIS A 2 -6.82 40.93 0.00
C HIS A 2 -5.67 41.30 -0.92
N ASP A 3 -5.08 42.48 -0.72
CA ASP A 3 -4.08 43.14 -1.57
C ASP A 3 -2.71 42.47 -1.49
N PHE A 4 -2.68 41.15 -1.73
CA PHE A 4 -1.47 40.33 -1.62
C PHE A 4 -0.60 40.46 -2.86
N PRO A 5 0.74 40.50 -2.71
CA PRO A 5 1.65 40.44 -3.84
C PRO A 5 1.47 39.15 -4.64
N VAL A 6 1.67 39.26 -5.96
CA VAL A 6 1.60 38.13 -6.90
C VAL A 6 2.74 37.14 -6.61
N GLU A 7 3.93 37.65 -6.26
CA GLU A 7 5.04 36.81 -5.84
C GLU A 7 4.77 36.24 -4.43
N PRO A 8 4.88 34.91 -4.24
CA PRO A 8 4.68 34.31 -2.93
C PRO A 8 5.66 34.87 -1.91
N THR A 9 5.18 35.19 -0.71
CA THR A 9 6.01 35.63 0.42
C THR A 9 5.93 34.67 1.59
N ALA A 10 6.85 34.81 2.55
CA ALA A 10 6.84 33.98 3.76
C ALA A 10 5.57 34.22 4.57
N ASP A 11 5.05 35.45 4.59
CA ASP A 11 3.80 35.82 5.26
C ASP A 11 2.59 35.15 4.59
N ILE A 12 2.48 35.20 3.26
CA ILE A 12 1.38 34.53 2.54
C ILE A 12 1.37 33.03 2.84
N LEU A 13 2.51 32.36 2.77
CA LEU A 13 2.59 30.93 3.08
C LEU A 13 2.35 30.62 4.56
N SER A 14 2.71 31.54 5.47
CA SER A 14 2.40 31.44 6.90
C SER A 14 0.88 31.55 7.13
N PHE A 15 0.21 32.55 6.55
CA PHE A 15 -1.24 32.70 6.63
C PHE A 15 -1.98 31.52 6.00
N TYR A 16 -1.54 31.07 4.82
CA TYR A 16 -2.02 29.83 4.20
C TYR A 16 -1.87 28.65 5.15
N THR A 17 -0.73 28.51 5.83
CA THR A 17 -0.48 27.42 6.78
C THR A 17 -1.47 27.45 7.92
N VAL A 18 -1.66 28.61 8.58
CA VAL A 18 -2.61 28.76 9.68
C VAL A 18 -4.02 28.43 9.20
N TYR A 19 -4.47 29.08 8.12
CA TYR A 19 -5.79 28.90 7.54
C TYR A 19 -6.06 27.42 7.22
N MET A 20 -5.17 26.77 6.47
CA MET A 20 -5.35 25.37 6.09
C MET A 20 -5.28 24.42 7.28
N CYS A 21 -4.48 24.72 8.31
CA CYS A 21 -4.43 23.89 9.51
C CYS A 21 -5.75 23.88 10.29
N HIS A 22 -6.61 24.89 10.14
CA HIS A 22 -7.97 24.85 10.69
C HIS A 22 -8.90 23.89 9.95
N HIS A 23 -8.58 23.54 8.70
CA HIS A 23 -9.43 22.71 7.84
C HIS A 23 -8.90 21.27 7.67
N ILE A 24 -7.57 21.08 7.70
CA ILE A 24 -6.91 19.78 7.53
C ILE A 24 -5.75 19.60 8.52
N LYS A 25 -5.31 18.36 8.70
CA LYS A 25 -4.21 18.04 9.62
C LYS A 25 -2.94 18.83 9.24
N PRO A 26 -2.18 19.38 10.21
CA PRO A 26 -0.93 20.10 9.94
C PRO A 26 0.10 19.26 9.17
N THR A 27 0.07 17.93 9.28
CA THR A 27 0.90 17.05 8.47
C THR A 27 0.53 17.08 6.99
N SER A 28 -0.76 17.17 6.65
CA SER A 28 -1.23 17.34 5.27
C SER A 28 -0.84 18.72 4.72
N VAL A 29 -0.93 19.78 5.53
CA VAL A 29 -0.49 21.13 5.13
C VAL A 29 1.00 21.15 4.80
N ALA A 30 1.84 20.42 5.55
CA ALA A 30 3.26 20.27 5.23
C ALA A 30 3.50 19.63 3.85
N SER A 31 2.71 18.61 3.50
CA SER A 31 2.74 18.01 2.17
C SER A 31 2.29 18.99 1.08
N TYR A 32 1.26 19.80 1.35
CA TYR A 32 0.80 20.82 0.41
C TYR A 32 1.83 21.93 0.19
N LEU A 33 2.52 22.40 1.23
CA LEU A 33 3.64 23.33 1.08
C LEU A 33 4.76 22.75 0.20
N SER A 34 4.98 21.43 0.28
CA SER A 34 5.96 20.75 -0.57
C SER A 34 5.47 20.67 -2.02
N GLY A 35 4.18 20.44 -2.24
CA GLY A 35 3.55 20.50 -3.56
C GLY A 35 3.59 21.90 -4.17
N ILE A 36 3.21 22.93 -3.40
CA ILE A 36 3.30 24.35 -3.78
C ILE A 36 4.73 24.70 -4.17
N GLN A 37 5.72 24.27 -3.36
CA GLN A 37 7.12 24.46 -3.70
C GLN A 37 7.44 23.86 -5.07
N ASN A 38 7.09 22.60 -5.32
CA ASN A 38 7.42 21.89 -6.56
C ASN A 38 6.73 22.49 -7.80
N GLU A 39 5.45 22.84 -7.68
CA GLU A 39 4.65 23.41 -8.78
C GLU A 39 5.08 24.84 -9.14
N LEU A 40 5.44 25.65 -8.14
CA LEU A 40 5.78 27.06 -8.35
C LEU A 40 7.26 27.32 -8.62
N GLU A 41 8.15 26.37 -8.31
CA GLU A 41 9.60 26.53 -8.50
C GLU A 41 10.03 26.90 -9.93
N PRO A 42 9.38 26.41 -11.01
CA PRO A 42 9.69 26.85 -12.37
C PRO A 42 9.41 28.33 -12.66
N VAL A 43 8.46 28.94 -11.94
CA VAL A 43 8.00 30.33 -12.16
C VAL A 43 8.56 31.29 -11.12
N TYR A 44 8.75 30.81 -9.88
CA TYR A 44 9.23 31.57 -8.73
C TYR A 44 10.44 30.86 -8.12
N PRO A 45 11.67 31.11 -8.59
CA PRO A 45 12.87 30.39 -8.13
C PRO A 45 13.12 30.49 -6.61
N ASN A 46 12.66 31.57 -5.99
CA ASN A 46 12.81 31.79 -4.55
C ASN A 46 11.79 31.01 -3.71
N ILE A 47 10.75 30.38 -4.29
CA ILE A 47 9.69 29.71 -3.52
C ILE A 47 10.25 28.66 -2.56
N ARG A 48 11.34 27.99 -2.93
CA ARG A 48 12.02 27.01 -2.08
C ARG A 48 12.58 27.65 -0.81
N SER A 49 13.21 28.82 -0.89
CA SER A 49 13.72 29.51 0.29
C SER A 49 12.58 30.04 1.16
N ILE A 50 11.50 30.49 0.53
CA ILE A 50 10.30 31.03 1.19
C ILE A 50 9.52 29.95 1.94
N CYS A 51 9.24 28.80 1.31
CA CYS A 51 8.63 27.63 1.96
C CYS A 51 9.46 27.11 3.14
N ARG A 52 10.80 27.25 3.07
CA ARG A 52 11.74 26.83 4.12
C ARG A 52 12.06 27.93 5.13
N SER A 53 11.48 29.12 4.98
CA SER A 53 11.73 30.25 5.86
C SER A 53 11.41 29.92 7.32
N ALA A 54 12.09 30.60 8.24
CA ALA A 54 11.88 30.40 9.66
C ALA A 54 10.43 30.68 10.07
N LEU A 55 9.78 31.66 9.42
CA LEU A 55 8.38 32.01 9.68
C LEU A 55 7.45 30.83 9.36
N VAL A 56 7.45 30.33 8.12
CA VAL A 56 6.59 29.21 7.69
C VAL A 56 6.84 27.97 8.53
N ARG A 57 8.12 27.63 8.79
CA ARG A 57 8.48 26.47 9.64
C ARG A 57 7.97 26.60 11.06
N LYS A 58 8.12 27.78 11.69
CA LYS A 58 7.68 28.02 13.07
C LYS A 58 6.15 28.04 13.16
N THR A 59 5.47 28.65 12.18
CA THR A 59 4.01 28.63 12.09
C THR A 59 3.48 27.21 12.00
N LEU A 60 4.01 26.41 11.07
CA LEU A 60 3.63 25.00 10.93
C LEU A 60 3.90 24.19 12.20
N LEU A 61 5.04 24.43 12.87
CA LEU A 61 5.36 23.80 14.15
C LEU A 61 4.37 24.22 15.25
N GLY A 62 3.98 25.50 15.29
CA GLY A 62 2.95 26.02 16.18
C GLY A 62 1.62 25.33 15.95
N CYS A 63 1.16 25.24 14.70
CA CYS A 63 -0.06 24.52 14.33
C CYS A 63 0.01 23.03 14.72
N LYS A 64 1.14 22.35 14.51
CA LYS A 64 1.33 20.96 14.96
C LYS A 64 1.21 20.80 16.48
N ARG A 65 1.71 21.76 17.26
CA ARG A 65 1.65 21.74 18.72
C ARG A 65 0.27 22.09 19.27
N LEU A 66 -0.44 23.02 18.64
CA LEU A 66 -1.79 23.44 19.03
C LEU A 66 -2.84 22.41 18.64
N LEU A 67 -2.76 21.89 17.42
CA LEU A 67 -3.75 21.00 16.83
C LEU A 67 -3.31 19.54 16.88
N LYS A 68 -2.76 19.11 18.03
CA LYS A 68 -2.29 17.72 18.22
C LYS A 68 -3.37 16.75 17.73
N SER A 69 -3.12 16.11 16.60
CA SER A 69 -3.97 15.03 16.11
C SER A 69 -3.27 13.73 16.44
N GLU A 70 -3.91 12.87 17.24
CA GLU A 70 -3.40 11.53 17.44
C GLU A 70 -3.29 10.80 16.09
N PRO A 71 -2.19 10.08 15.85
CA PRO A 71 -2.12 9.20 14.69
C PRO A 71 -3.23 8.16 14.81
N THR A 72 -4.12 8.11 13.83
CA THR A 72 -5.11 7.03 13.75
C THR A 72 -4.36 5.73 13.50
N ARG A 73 -4.15 4.92 14.55
CA ARG A 73 -3.55 3.59 14.42
C ARG A 73 -4.58 2.70 13.74
N ARG A 74 -4.26 2.24 12.53
CA ARG A 74 -5.04 1.19 11.87
C ARG A 74 -4.74 -0.14 12.53
N ILE A 75 -5.76 -0.96 12.70
CA ILE A 75 -5.64 -2.28 13.33
C ILE A 75 -4.81 -3.17 12.38
N PRO A 76 -3.75 -3.83 12.86
CA PRO A 76 -3.00 -4.79 12.04
C PRO A 76 -3.91 -5.96 11.65
N LEU A 77 -3.67 -6.55 10.48
CA LEU A 77 -4.27 -7.85 10.18
C LEU A 77 -3.56 -8.88 11.07
N GLU A 78 -4.28 -9.87 11.60
CA GLU A 78 -3.72 -10.84 12.54
C GLU A 78 -4.01 -12.25 12.04
N LEU A 79 -3.29 -13.25 12.56
CA LEU A 79 -3.49 -14.65 12.17
C LEU A 79 -4.96 -15.13 12.37
N PRO A 80 -5.66 -14.80 13.48
CA PRO A 80 -7.08 -15.17 13.64
C PRO A 80 -7.98 -14.59 12.55
N HIS A 81 -7.66 -13.40 12.02
CA HIS A 81 -8.40 -12.83 10.90
C HIS A 81 -8.20 -13.66 9.62
N LEU A 82 -6.99 -14.15 9.36
CA LEU A 82 -6.73 -15.04 8.22
C LEU A 82 -7.44 -16.38 8.37
N GLU A 83 -7.46 -16.93 9.59
CA GLU A 83 -8.19 -18.18 9.89
C GLU A 83 -9.69 -18.01 9.65
N ALA A 84 -10.30 -16.93 10.15
CA ALA A 84 -11.71 -16.62 9.94
C ALA A 84 -12.06 -16.49 8.45
N LEU A 85 -11.18 -15.85 7.66
CA LEU A 85 -11.35 -15.75 6.22
C LEU A 85 -11.31 -17.11 5.53
N VAL A 86 -10.34 -17.97 5.87
CA VAL A 86 -10.25 -19.31 5.28
C VAL A 86 -11.43 -20.19 5.69
N GLN A 87 -11.90 -20.08 6.93
CA GLN A 87 -13.10 -20.78 7.38
C GLN A 87 -14.34 -20.33 6.59
N SER A 88 -14.48 -19.03 6.35
CA SER A 88 -15.65 -18.46 5.66
C SER A 88 -15.61 -18.68 4.14
N LEU A 89 -14.43 -18.57 3.54
CA LEU A 89 -14.25 -18.52 2.08
C LEU A 89 -13.60 -19.78 1.48
N GLY A 90 -12.93 -20.61 2.28
CA GLY A 90 -12.09 -21.71 1.80
C GLY A 90 -12.86 -22.82 1.08
N GLN A 91 -14.16 -22.93 1.33
CA GLN A 91 -15.08 -23.85 0.63
C GLN A 91 -15.97 -23.14 -0.40
N SER A 92 -15.79 -21.83 -0.61
CA SER A 92 -16.58 -21.09 -1.58
C SER A 92 -16.23 -21.54 -3.00
N PRO A 93 -17.22 -21.80 -3.87
CA PRO A 93 -16.97 -22.11 -5.28
C PRO A 93 -16.57 -20.88 -6.11
N SER A 94 -16.59 -19.68 -5.50
CA SER A 94 -16.26 -18.43 -6.18
C SER A 94 -14.77 -18.33 -6.49
N TYR A 95 -14.46 -18.19 -7.77
CA TYR A 95 -13.11 -17.91 -8.24
C TYR A 95 -12.55 -16.60 -7.64
N ASP A 96 -13.39 -15.58 -7.49
CA ASP A 96 -12.99 -14.28 -6.92
C ASP A 96 -12.64 -14.39 -5.42
N HIS A 97 -13.31 -15.28 -4.67
CA HIS A 97 -12.94 -15.56 -3.29
C HIS A 97 -11.61 -16.33 -3.20
N LEU A 98 -11.36 -17.24 -4.14
CA LEU A 98 -10.07 -17.94 -4.23
C LEU A 98 -8.93 -16.97 -4.55
N LEU A 99 -9.12 -16.05 -5.51
CA LEU A 99 -8.20 -14.95 -5.80
C LEU A 99 -7.95 -14.11 -4.55
N PHE A 100 -9.02 -13.70 -3.86
CA PHE A 100 -8.91 -12.86 -2.67
C PHE A 100 -8.10 -13.55 -1.55
N LEU A 101 -8.36 -14.83 -1.27
CA LEU A 101 -7.61 -15.63 -0.30
C LEU A 101 -6.12 -15.74 -0.68
N ALA A 102 -5.81 -15.97 -1.95
CA ALA A 102 -4.45 -16.01 -2.43
C ALA A 102 -3.76 -14.63 -2.26
N GLN A 103 -4.43 -13.53 -2.61
CA GLN A 103 -3.86 -12.19 -2.48
C GLN A 103 -3.65 -11.77 -1.03
N ILE A 104 -4.62 -11.99 -0.14
CA ILE A 104 -4.51 -11.54 1.26
C ILE A 104 -3.42 -12.29 2.00
N THR A 105 -3.30 -13.60 1.80
CA THR A 105 -2.23 -14.40 2.39
C THR A 105 -0.88 -14.08 1.76
N SER A 106 -0.83 -13.83 0.44
CA SER A 106 0.38 -13.35 -0.23
C SER A 106 0.86 -12.02 0.36
N GLY A 107 -0.05 -11.06 0.52
CA GLY A 107 0.31 -9.73 1.03
C GLY A 107 0.67 -9.72 2.51
N PHE A 108 0.07 -10.60 3.31
CA PHE A 108 0.45 -10.78 4.70
C PHE A 108 1.84 -11.40 4.83
N TYR A 109 2.09 -12.56 4.22
CA TYR A 109 3.36 -13.29 4.38
C TYR A 109 4.51 -12.69 3.56
N GLY A 110 4.24 -12.09 2.41
CA GLY A 110 5.25 -11.40 1.57
C GLY A 110 5.48 -9.93 1.93
N LEU A 111 4.81 -9.45 2.98
CA LEU A 111 4.82 -8.05 3.41
C LEU A 111 4.49 -7.07 2.28
N ASN A 112 3.65 -7.48 1.32
CA ASN A 112 3.29 -6.66 0.19
C ASN A 112 2.42 -5.49 0.60
N ARG A 113 2.64 -4.35 -0.06
CA ARG A 113 1.64 -3.28 -0.04
C ARG A 113 0.46 -3.73 -0.90
N LEU A 114 -0.76 -3.34 -0.53
CA LEU A 114 -1.94 -3.67 -1.33
C LEU A 114 -1.78 -3.25 -2.81
N GLY A 115 -1.19 -2.08 -3.06
CA GLY A 115 -0.95 -1.57 -4.42
C GLY A 115 0.03 -2.40 -5.27
N GLU A 116 0.73 -3.38 -4.69
CA GLU A 116 1.58 -4.34 -5.41
C GLU A 116 0.76 -5.57 -5.89
N LEU A 117 -0.44 -5.77 -5.35
CA LEU A 117 -1.32 -6.90 -5.66
C LEU A 117 -2.53 -6.51 -6.52
N VAL A 118 -2.92 -5.24 -6.48
CA VAL A 118 -4.13 -4.74 -7.13
C VAL A 118 -3.82 -3.56 -8.05
N TRP A 119 -4.71 -3.35 -8.99
CA TRP A 119 -4.64 -2.26 -9.94
C TRP A 119 -5.26 -0.97 -9.34
N PRO A 120 -4.69 0.23 -9.58
CA PRO A 120 -5.26 1.48 -9.09
C PRO A 120 -6.67 1.73 -9.64
N ASP A 121 -7.59 2.23 -8.80
CA ASP A 121 -8.95 2.58 -9.24
C ASP A 121 -8.93 3.74 -10.26
N ASN A 122 -7.99 4.70 -10.09
CA ASN A 122 -7.81 5.81 -11.01
C ASN A 122 -7.07 5.36 -12.27
N ARG A 123 -7.77 5.35 -13.41
CA ARG A 123 -7.26 4.99 -14.74
C ARG A 123 -5.96 5.69 -15.16
N LYS A 124 -5.73 6.93 -14.73
CA LYS A 124 -4.50 7.68 -15.08
C LYS A 124 -3.24 7.14 -14.39
N LEU A 125 -3.40 6.41 -13.29
CA LEU A 125 -2.30 5.82 -12.52
C LEU A 125 -2.01 4.36 -12.91
N GLN A 126 -2.78 3.84 -13.87
CA GLN A 126 -2.72 2.47 -14.31
C GLN A 126 -1.57 2.28 -15.30
N SER A 127 -0.69 1.32 -15.02
CA SER A 127 0.44 0.99 -15.90
C SER A 127 0.75 -0.49 -15.80
N TYR A 128 0.88 -1.14 -16.97
CA TYR A 128 1.31 -2.54 -17.05
C TYR A 128 2.73 -2.77 -16.50
N ALA A 129 3.54 -1.72 -16.45
CA ALA A 129 4.86 -1.76 -15.84
C ALA A 129 4.83 -2.04 -14.34
N ASN A 130 3.67 -1.94 -13.68
CA ASN A 130 3.50 -2.20 -12.23
C ASN A 130 2.82 -3.54 -11.93
N VAL A 131 2.64 -4.40 -12.94
CA VAL A 131 1.82 -5.62 -12.86
C VAL A 131 2.69 -6.84 -12.66
N SER A 132 2.41 -7.59 -11.61
CA SER A 132 3.05 -8.90 -11.41
C SER A 132 2.65 -9.85 -12.54
N MET A 133 3.64 -10.47 -13.18
CA MET A 133 3.42 -11.32 -14.34
C MET A 133 3.44 -12.80 -13.97
N ARG A 134 2.56 -13.58 -14.58
CA ARG A 134 2.43 -15.03 -14.38
C ARG A 134 3.71 -15.79 -14.70
N HIS A 135 4.45 -15.40 -15.74
CA HIS A 135 5.68 -16.09 -16.14
C HIS A 135 6.82 -15.91 -15.12
N SER A 136 6.72 -14.93 -14.21
CA SER A 136 7.70 -14.72 -13.14
C SER A 136 7.49 -15.63 -11.93
N VAL A 137 6.41 -16.42 -11.93
CA VAL A 137 6.05 -17.28 -10.81
C VAL A 137 6.87 -18.56 -10.85
N ASP A 138 7.58 -18.83 -9.76
CA ASP A 138 8.22 -20.12 -9.51
C ASP A 138 7.51 -20.84 -8.36
N LEU A 139 7.19 -22.11 -8.59
CA LEU A 139 6.59 -22.99 -7.59
C LEU A 139 7.61 -24.03 -7.14
N ILE A 140 7.83 -24.11 -5.83
CA ILE A 140 8.58 -25.17 -5.17
C ILE A 140 7.60 -25.92 -4.24
N ILE A 141 8.02 -27.03 -3.65
CA ILE A 141 7.18 -27.88 -2.80
C ILE A 141 6.55 -27.05 -1.66
N ASP A 142 7.38 -26.33 -0.91
CA ASP A 142 7.08 -25.63 0.34
C ASP A 142 7.14 -24.11 0.22
N GLN A 143 7.29 -23.57 -0.99
CA GLN A 143 7.30 -22.12 -1.22
C GLN A 143 6.86 -21.78 -2.64
N TYR A 144 6.49 -20.52 -2.85
CA TYR A 144 6.40 -19.93 -4.18
C TYR A 144 7.08 -18.58 -4.18
N SER A 145 7.42 -18.11 -5.38
CA SER A 145 7.93 -16.76 -5.57
C SER A 145 7.36 -16.14 -6.82
N TYR A 146 7.38 -14.81 -6.89
CA TYR A 146 7.06 -14.06 -8.09
C TYR A 146 7.79 -12.71 -8.07
N HIS A 147 7.98 -12.13 -9.25
CA HIS A 147 8.61 -10.82 -9.39
C HIS A 147 7.56 -9.71 -9.26
N LEU A 148 7.83 -8.77 -8.36
CA LEU A 148 7.16 -7.48 -8.33
C LEU A 148 7.93 -6.51 -9.23
N PRO A 149 7.26 -5.89 -10.22
CA PRO A 149 7.83 -4.76 -10.93
C PRO A 149 8.09 -3.59 -9.98
N GLY A 150 9.02 -2.71 -10.34
CA GLY A 150 9.55 -1.64 -9.47
C GLY A 150 8.50 -0.91 -8.63
N HIS A 151 8.78 -0.74 -7.34
CA HIS A 151 7.94 0.01 -6.40
C HIS A 151 8.41 1.47 -6.29
N LYS A 152 7.62 2.39 -5.71
CA LYS A 152 7.96 3.80 -5.46
C LYS A 152 9.29 4.06 -4.71
N SER A 153 9.89 3.02 -4.13
CA SER A 153 11.14 3.09 -3.36
C SER A 153 12.32 2.49 -4.14
N ASP A 154 12.03 1.87 -5.28
CA ASP A 154 12.99 1.25 -6.17
C ASP A 154 13.51 2.32 -7.15
N ARG A 155 14.70 2.84 -6.88
CA ARG A 155 15.33 3.87 -7.72
C ARG A 155 15.94 3.28 -8.99
N SER A 156 16.23 1.97 -9.01
CA SER A 156 16.82 1.27 -10.16
C SER A 156 15.78 0.60 -11.05
N PHE A 157 14.52 0.50 -10.60
CA PHE A 157 13.42 -0.18 -11.30
C PHE A 157 13.68 -1.66 -11.58
N GLU A 158 14.60 -2.30 -10.86
CA GLU A 158 14.95 -3.72 -11.01
C GLU A 158 13.82 -4.65 -10.50
N GLY A 159 12.90 -4.10 -9.70
CA GLY A 159 11.86 -4.86 -9.04
C GLY A 159 12.39 -5.70 -7.90
N ASN A 160 11.53 -6.54 -7.32
CA ASN A 160 11.91 -7.41 -6.21
C ASN A 160 11.27 -8.79 -6.37
N ARG A 161 12.04 -9.85 -6.11
CA ARG A 161 11.49 -11.20 -6.02
C ARG A 161 10.93 -11.42 -4.63
N ILE A 162 9.64 -11.72 -4.56
CA ILE A 162 8.94 -12.04 -3.31
C ILE A 162 8.97 -13.56 -3.16
N VAL A 163 9.45 -14.05 -2.02
CA VAL A 163 9.47 -15.48 -1.69
C VAL A 163 8.55 -15.68 -0.49
N ILE A 164 7.59 -16.60 -0.61
CA ILE A 164 6.60 -16.88 0.42
C ILE A 164 6.61 -18.37 0.71
N GLN A 165 6.83 -18.71 1.97
CA GLN A 165 6.95 -20.08 2.45
C GLN A 165 5.63 -20.60 2.99
N ALA A 166 5.49 -21.93 2.97
CA ALA A 166 4.38 -22.64 3.57
C ALA A 166 4.40 -22.46 5.08
N VAL A 167 3.20 -22.40 5.67
CA VAL A 167 3.01 -22.46 7.11
C VAL A 167 2.14 -23.66 7.44
N ASN A 168 2.35 -24.27 8.60
CA ASN A 168 1.52 -25.37 9.08
C ASN A 168 0.22 -24.85 9.72
N ALA A 169 -0.64 -24.23 8.91
CA ALA A 169 -1.91 -23.66 9.34
C ALA A 169 -2.95 -23.70 8.21
N THR A 170 -4.23 -23.48 8.54
CA THR A 170 -5.34 -23.44 7.55
C THR A 170 -5.15 -22.33 6.52
N HIS A 171 -4.53 -21.22 6.91
CA HIS A 171 -4.18 -20.08 6.07
C HIS A 171 -2.81 -20.22 5.38
N ASN A 172 -2.40 -21.46 5.09
CA ASN A 172 -1.17 -21.74 4.35
C ASN A 172 -1.18 -21.03 2.97
N PRO A 173 -0.28 -20.04 2.75
CA PRO A 173 -0.28 -19.24 1.54
C PRO A 173 0.08 -20.07 0.31
N VAL A 174 0.94 -21.09 0.44
CA VAL A 174 1.37 -21.93 -0.68
C VAL A 174 0.22 -22.79 -1.19
N LEU A 175 -0.58 -23.37 -0.30
CA LEU A 175 -1.75 -24.16 -0.68
C LEU A 175 -2.81 -23.30 -1.37
N LEU A 176 -3.13 -22.13 -0.79
CA LEU A 176 -4.12 -21.21 -1.35
C LEU A 176 -3.66 -20.64 -2.70
N PHE A 177 -2.38 -20.26 -2.80
CA PHE A 177 -1.80 -19.75 -4.04
C PHE A 177 -1.77 -20.82 -5.14
N LYS A 178 -1.37 -22.07 -4.84
CA LYS A 178 -1.37 -23.17 -5.81
C LYS A 178 -2.78 -23.46 -6.34
N LYS A 179 -3.79 -23.49 -5.46
CA LYS A 179 -5.20 -23.66 -5.85
C LYS A 179 -5.64 -22.53 -6.79
N TYR A 180 -5.34 -21.27 -6.43
CA TYR A 180 -5.62 -20.13 -7.29
C TYR A 180 -4.91 -20.23 -8.63
N LEU A 181 -3.62 -20.55 -8.66
CA LEU A 181 -2.83 -20.60 -9.88
C LEU A 181 -3.34 -21.67 -10.84
N GLN A 182 -3.73 -22.84 -10.34
CA GLN A 182 -4.34 -23.90 -11.15
C GLN A 182 -5.67 -23.44 -11.77
N ALA A 183 -6.54 -22.80 -10.98
CA ALA A 183 -7.81 -22.27 -11.49
C ALA A 183 -7.59 -21.14 -12.51
N ARG A 184 -6.66 -20.24 -12.23
CA ARG A 184 -6.26 -19.13 -13.11
C ARG A 184 -5.73 -19.65 -14.45
N ASP A 185 -4.80 -20.60 -14.42
CA ASP A 185 -4.18 -21.12 -15.65
C ASP A 185 -5.17 -21.95 -16.48
N SER A 186 -6.16 -22.57 -15.84
CA SER A 186 -7.26 -23.26 -16.53
C SER A 186 -8.21 -22.27 -17.23
N LEU A 187 -8.56 -21.18 -16.55
CA LEU A 187 -9.51 -20.19 -17.08
C LEU A 187 -8.86 -19.19 -18.05
N PHE A 188 -7.57 -18.88 -17.84
CA PHE A 188 -6.84 -17.83 -18.54
C PHE A 188 -5.44 -18.27 -19.00
N PRO A 189 -5.32 -19.34 -19.81
CA PRO A 189 -4.02 -19.90 -20.21
C PRO A 189 -3.13 -18.90 -20.98
N GLY A 190 -3.73 -17.99 -21.76
CA GLY A 190 -3.00 -17.01 -22.57
C GLY A 190 -2.81 -15.63 -21.93
N ARG A 191 -3.26 -15.41 -20.69
CA ARG A 191 -3.15 -14.10 -20.04
C ARG A 191 -1.80 -13.97 -19.33
N PRO A 192 -1.05 -12.87 -19.50
CA PRO A 192 0.25 -12.69 -18.84
C PRO A 192 0.14 -12.26 -17.37
N GLU A 193 -1.00 -11.74 -16.91
CA GLU A 193 -1.10 -11.07 -15.60
C GLU A 193 -1.33 -12.07 -14.46
N LEU A 194 -0.59 -11.97 -13.37
CA LEU A 194 -0.69 -12.95 -12.27
C LEU A 194 -2.06 -12.91 -11.59
N TRP A 195 -2.55 -11.72 -11.26
CA TRP A 195 -3.80 -11.53 -10.54
C TRP A 195 -4.92 -11.19 -11.50
N LEU A 196 -5.87 -12.09 -11.66
CA LEU A 196 -7.01 -11.96 -12.57
C LEU A 196 -8.27 -12.37 -11.82
N LYS A 197 -9.33 -11.58 -11.93
CA LYS A 197 -10.69 -11.92 -11.48
C LYS A 197 -11.36 -12.89 -12.45
N ALA A 198 -12.54 -13.39 -12.09
CA ALA A 198 -13.34 -14.30 -12.91
C ALA A 198 -13.72 -13.70 -14.28
N ASP A 199 -13.79 -12.36 -14.40
CA ASP A 199 -14.04 -11.65 -15.65
C ASP A 199 -12.79 -11.42 -16.52
N GLY A 200 -11.60 -11.90 -16.07
CA GLY A 200 -10.33 -11.74 -16.76
C GLY A 200 -9.71 -10.35 -16.63
N SER A 201 -10.29 -9.46 -15.82
CA SER A 201 -9.69 -8.17 -15.46
C SER A 201 -8.85 -8.26 -14.20
N ILE A 202 -7.93 -7.32 -14.03
CA ILE A 202 -7.03 -7.30 -12.88
C ILE A 202 -7.78 -6.65 -11.71
N PRO A 203 -7.76 -7.25 -10.51
CA PRO A 203 -8.55 -6.74 -9.39
C PRO A 203 -8.16 -5.30 -9.07
N GLN A 204 -9.18 -4.45 -8.95
CA GLN A 204 -9.00 -3.06 -8.54
C GLN A 204 -8.91 -2.96 -7.02
N ARG A 205 -8.28 -1.89 -6.53
CA ARG A 205 -8.15 -1.64 -5.10
C ARG A 205 -9.51 -1.62 -4.40
N ARG A 206 -10.52 -1.00 -4.98
CA ARG A 206 -11.89 -0.97 -4.42
C ARG A 206 -12.46 -2.37 -4.25
N TRP A 207 -12.36 -3.23 -5.27
CA TRP A 207 -12.82 -4.62 -5.20
C TRP A 207 -12.22 -5.38 -4.02
N PHE A 208 -10.91 -5.24 -3.79
CA PHE A 208 -10.24 -5.91 -2.67
C PHE A 208 -10.71 -5.37 -1.31
N ILE A 209 -10.85 -4.05 -1.20
CA ILE A 209 -11.28 -3.40 0.06
C ILE A 209 -12.73 -3.73 0.38
N ASP A 210 -13.60 -3.80 -0.63
CA ASP A 210 -15.01 -4.15 -0.45
C ASP A 210 -15.14 -5.59 0.09
N LEU A 211 -14.37 -6.55 -0.44
CA LEU A 211 -14.29 -7.91 0.12
C LEU A 211 -13.70 -7.92 1.53
N LEU A 212 -12.62 -7.16 1.77
CA LEU A 212 -11.98 -7.09 3.08
C LEU A 212 -12.96 -6.64 4.17
N HIS A 213 -13.70 -5.54 3.95
CA HIS A 213 -14.66 -5.03 4.92
C HIS A 213 -15.94 -5.86 5.00
N HIS A 214 -16.25 -6.67 3.98
CA HIS A 214 -17.38 -7.59 4.05
C HIS A 214 -17.15 -8.71 5.08
N PHE A 215 -15.91 -9.19 5.19
CA PHE A 215 -15.58 -10.35 6.04
C PHE A 215 -14.82 -10.00 7.32
N LEU A 216 -14.23 -8.82 7.43
CA LEU A 216 -13.42 -8.42 8.59
C LEU A 216 -13.95 -7.14 9.26
N PRO A 217 -13.63 -6.93 10.55
CA PRO A 217 -14.05 -5.75 11.27
C PRO A 217 -13.57 -4.43 10.65
N ASP A 218 -14.32 -3.38 10.93
CA ASP A 218 -13.95 -2.01 10.60
C ASP A 218 -12.57 -1.64 11.19
N GLY A 219 -11.75 -0.94 10.40
CA GLY A 219 -10.42 -0.49 10.80
C GLY A 219 -9.26 -1.31 10.23
N ILE A 220 -9.53 -2.51 9.73
CA ILE A 220 -8.59 -3.27 8.89
C ILE A 220 -8.63 -2.69 7.47
N SER A 221 -7.46 -2.50 6.85
CA SER A 221 -7.36 -1.91 5.52
C SER A 221 -6.22 -2.51 4.72
N GLY A 222 -6.05 -2.07 3.47
CA GLY A 222 -4.91 -2.50 2.64
C GLY A 222 -3.51 -2.28 3.25
N HIS A 223 -3.35 -1.36 4.22
CA HIS A 223 -2.08 -1.19 4.94
C HIS A 223 -1.88 -2.21 6.07
N SER A 224 -2.98 -2.80 6.55
CA SER A 224 -3.00 -3.75 7.66
C SER A 224 -2.36 -5.08 7.29
N LEU A 225 -2.30 -5.46 6.00
CA LEU A 225 -1.64 -6.68 5.54
C LEU A 225 -0.15 -6.67 5.90
N ARG A 226 0.56 -5.64 5.42
CA ARG A 226 1.99 -5.47 5.64
C ARG A 226 2.33 -5.22 7.10
N ALA A 227 1.55 -4.40 7.80
CA ALA A 227 1.77 -4.14 9.21
C ALA A 227 1.53 -5.40 10.06
N GLY A 228 0.49 -6.16 9.72
CA GLY A 228 0.12 -7.42 10.37
C GLY A 228 1.17 -8.51 10.19
N GLY A 229 1.63 -8.73 8.95
CA GLY A 229 2.69 -9.71 8.68
C GLY A 229 3.99 -9.37 9.41
N ALA A 230 4.37 -8.10 9.44
CA ALA A 230 5.57 -7.67 10.17
C ALA A 230 5.44 -7.87 11.68
N LEU A 231 4.26 -7.60 12.24
CA LEU A 231 3.97 -7.87 13.64
C LEU A 231 4.03 -9.37 13.94
N ALA A 232 3.47 -10.21 13.07
CA ALA A 232 3.51 -11.67 13.23
C ALA A 232 4.95 -12.21 13.19
N LEU A 233 5.80 -11.70 12.30
CA LEU A 233 7.24 -12.05 12.27
C LEU A 233 7.95 -11.61 13.56
N ALA A 234 7.68 -10.39 14.05
CA ALA A 234 8.26 -9.91 15.29
C ALA A 234 7.82 -10.75 16.49
N LEU A 235 6.54 -11.12 16.57
CA LEU A 235 6.01 -12.01 17.62
C LEU A 235 6.58 -13.43 17.52
N ALA A 236 6.92 -13.89 16.31
CA ALA A 236 7.62 -15.16 16.09
C ALA A 236 9.14 -15.08 16.38
N GLY A 237 9.65 -13.93 16.84
CA GLY A 237 11.06 -13.75 17.20
C GLY A 237 12.01 -13.55 16.02
N VAL A 238 11.49 -13.19 14.83
CA VAL A 238 12.33 -12.92 13.66
C VAL A 238 13.15 -11.65 13.90
N PRO A 239 14.48 -11.66 13.64
CA PRO A 239 15.33 -10.49 13.84
C PRO A 239 14.87 -9.27 13.04
N PRO A 240 14.93 -8.04 13.60
CA PRO A 240 14.44 -6.83 12.94
C PRO A 240 15.06 -6.55 11.56
N ASP A 241 16.34 -6.88 11.35
CA ASP A 241 17.05 -6.78 10.07
C ASP A 241 16.38 -7.65 9.00
N ARG A 242 15.99 -8.88 9.35
CA ARG A 242 15.28 -9.79 8.44
C ARG A 242 13.87 -9.31 8.12
N ILE A 243 13.16 -8.75 9.11
CA ILE A 243 11.84 -8.15 8.87
C ILE A 243 11.97 -6.90 7.99
N GLN A 244 13.03 -6.12 8.19
CA GLN A 244 13.35 -4.96 7.37
C GLN A 244 13.61 -5.32 5.91
N ASP A 245 14.43 -6.34 5.68
CA ASP A 245 14.72 -6.87 4.34
C ASP A 245 13.46 -7.42 3.67
N ALA A 246 12.71 -8.29 4.37
CA ALA A 246 11.46 -8.84 3.85
C ALA A 246 10.44 -7.74 3.54
N GLY A 247 10.40 -6.73 4.41
CA GLY A 247 9.59 -5.54 4.24
C GLY A 247 10.04 -4.74 3.03
N ARG A 248 11.33 -4.66 2.69
CA ARG A 248 11.85 -3.66 1.75
C ARG A 248 11.73 -2.26 2.36
N TRP A 249 12.11 -2.13 3.63
CA TRP A 249 12.25 -0.83 4.31
C TRP A 249 13.71 -0.37 4.23
N THR A 250 13.91 0.87 3.79
CA THR A 250 15.22 1.55 3.74
C THR A 250 15.40 2.47 4.92
#